data_AF-A0A8T8HWM8-F1
#
_entry.id   AF-A0A8T8HWM8-F1
#
_cell.length_a   1.000
_cell.length_b   1.000
_cell.length_c   1.000
_cell.angle_alpha   90.00
_cell.angle_beta   90.00
_cell.angle_gamma   90.00
#
_symmetry.space_group_name_H-M   'P 1'
#
loop_
_entity.id
_entity.type
_entity.pdbx_description
1 polymer ?
#
loop_
_entity_poly.entity_id
_entity_poly.type
_entity_poly.pdbx_seq_one_letter_code
_entity_poly.pdbx_strand_id
1 'polypeptide(L)'
;AVVLCVRLSWWSYPVALVLIGSRQRAFSNLLHESAHGMLAANRRLNLVLGTVLSAYPIFQTHYGYKRAHVATHHPKLGDPEQDPDLKYFIEEGVYRPGTKRQLVLRMIILPAIG
;
A
#
# COMPACT_ATOMS: atom_id res chain seq x y z
N ALA A 1 -8.56 -6.39 18.96
CA ALA A 1 -7.10 -6.14 19.02
C ALA A 1 -6.75 -5.35 20.27
N VAL A 2 -7.08 -4.04 20.36
CA VAL A 2 -6.73 -3.18 21.52
C VAL A 2 -7.19 -3.74 22.86
N VAL A 3 -8.43 -4.23 22.93
CA VAL A 3 -8.97 -4.84 24.17
C VAL A 3 -8.14 -6.05 24.62
N LEU A 4 -7.64 -6.88 23.69
CA LEU A 4 -6.80 -8.04 24.02
C LEU A 4 -5.44 -7.59 24.57
N CYS A 5 -4.85 -6.54 23.97
CA CYS A 5 -3.59 -5.95 24.45
C CYS A 5 -3.70 -5.38 25.86
N VAL A 6 -4.82 -4.71 26.16
CA VAL A 6 -5.01 -4.04 27.46
C VAL A 6 -5.52 -4.99 28.54
N ARG A 7 -6.37 -5.97 28.20
CA ARG A 7 -7.07 -6.82 29.19
C ARG A 7 -6.46 -8.20 29.37
N LEU A 8 -5.78 -8.76 28.37
CA LEU A 8 -5.26 -10.12 28.43
C LEU A 8 -3.76 -10.14 28.71
N SER A 9 -2.96 -9.57 27.81
CA SER A 9 -1.50 -9.53 27.94
C SER A 9 -0.87 -8.65 26.86
N TRP A 10 0.23 -7.99 27.22
CA TRP A 10 1.14 -7.31 26.29
C TRP A 10 1.70 -8.28 25.21
N TRP A 11 1.79 -9.57 25.49
CA TRP A 11 2.16 -10.58 24.49
C TRP A 11 1.18 -10.70 23.31
N SER A 12 0.00 -10.08 23.39
CA SER A 12 -0.93 -10.03 22.24
C SER A 12 -0.60 -8.93 21.22
N TYR A 13 0.39 -8.06 21.47
CA TYR A 13 0.80 -7.02 20.52
C TYR A 13 1.18 -7.54 19.13
N PRO A 14 1.96 -8.63 18.95
CA PRO A 14 2.26 -9.16 17.62
C PRO A 14 1.00 -9.60 16.85
N VAL A 15 0.05 -10.24 17.53
CA VAL A 15 -1.23 -10.65 16.92
C VAL A 15 -2.06 -9.42 16.55
N ALA A 16 -2.10 -8.42 17.42
CA ALA A 16 -2.78 -7.15 17.14
C ALA A 16 -2.16 -6.43 15.94
N LEU A 17 -0.83 -6.44 15.80
CA LEU A 17 -0.12 -5.84 14.67
C LEU A 17 -0.53 -6.50 13.35
N VAL A 18 -0.54 -7.83 13.28
CA VAL A 18 -0.96 -8.57 12.07
C VAL A 18 -2.44 -8.30 11.75
N LEU A 19 -3.30 -8.32 12.76
CA LEU A 19 -4.73 -8.07 12.56
C LEU A 19 -5.01 -6.63 12.09
N ILE A 20 -4.41 -5.62 12.73
CA ILE A 20 -4.60 -4.23 12.33
C ILE A 20 -3.98 -3.97 10.96
N GLY A 21 -2.73 -4.41 10.75
CA GLY A 21 -2.03 -4.24 9.47
C GLY A 21 -2.75 -4.90 8.30
N SER A 22 -3.29 -6.11 8.48
CA SER A 22 -4.09 -6.77 7.44
C SER A 22 -5.38 -6.00 7.09
N ARG A 23 -6.05 -5.38 8.06
CA ARG A 23 -7.22 -4.53 7.80
C ARG A 23 -6.83 -3.21 7.13
N GLN A 24 -5.73 -2.59 7.54
CA GLN A 24 -5.20 -1.41 6.85
C GLN A 24 -4.87 -1.74 5.39
N ARG A 25 -4.27 -2.90 5.11
CA ARG A 25 -4.01 -3.38 3.74
C ARG A 25 -5.30 -3.58 2.95
N ALA A 26 -6.34 -4.12 3.57
CA ALA A 26 -7.65 -4.28 2.93
C ALA A 26 -8.28 -2.92 2.57
N PHE A 27 -8.26 -1.94 3.48
CA PHE A 27 -8.72 -0.59 3.19
C PHE A 27 -7.91 0.09 2.07
N SER A 28 -6.59 -0.12 2.05
CA SER A 28 -5.73 0.38 0.96
C SER A 28 -6.10 -0.22 -0.40
N ASN A 29 -6.48 -1.49 -0.46
CA ASN A 29 -7.00 -2.10 -1.69
C ASN A 29 -8.34 -1.47 -2.14
N LEU A 30 -9.26 -1.21 -1.21
CA LEU A 30 -10.53 -0.55 -1.55
C LEU A 30 -10.30 0.88 -2.07
N LEU A 31 -9.38 1.62 -1.43
CA LEU A 31 -8.93 2.94 -1.91
C LEU A 31 -8.34 2.83 -3.32
N HIS A 32 -7.50 1.83 -3.59
CA HIS A 32 -6.92 1.59 -4.91
C HIS A 32 -8.00 1.44 -5.99
N GLU A 33 -8.92 0.49 -5.79
CA GLU A 33 -10.02 0.26 -6.74
C GLU A 33 -10.89 1.51 -6.91
N SER A 34 -11.12 2.26 -5.83
CA SER A 34 -11.87 3.51 -5.91
C SER A 34 -11.15 4.59 -6.72
N ALA A 35 -9.84 4.73 -6.54
CA ALA A 35 -9.03 5.70 -7.26
C ALA A 35 -9.09 5.45 -8.78
N HIS A 36 -9.08 4.18 -9.19
CA HIS A 36 -9.29 3.73 -10.55
C HIS A 36 -10.74 3.87 -11.05
N GLY A 37 -11.70 4.12 -10.15
CA GLY A 37 -13.11 4.24 -10.53
C GLY A 37 -13.85 2.90 -10.60
N MET A 38 -13.26 1.81 -10.08
CA MET A 38 -13.73 0.44 -10.27
C MET A 38 -14.41 -0.18 -9.02
N LEU A 39 -14.33 0.46 -7.85
CA LEU A 39 -14.91 -0.08 -6.61
C LEU A 39 -16.45 -0.15 -6.64
N ALA A 40 -17.12 0.80 -7.28
CA ALA A 40 -18.58 0.81 -7.39
C ALA A 40 -19.05 1.45 -8.72
N ALA A 41 -20.16 0.97 -9.26
CA ALA A 41 -20.72 1.47 -10.52
C ALA A 41 -21.15 2.96 -10.44
N ASN A 42 -21.65 3.40 -9.28
CA ASN A 42 -22.02 4.80 -9.07
C ASN A 42 -20.80 5.64 -8.68
N ARG A 43 -20.50 6.69 -9.44
CA ARG A 43 -19.33 7.56 -9.21
C ARG A 43 -19.31 8.25 -7.85
N ARG A 44 -20.47 8.69 -7.34
CA ARG A 44 -20.57 9.33 -6.02
C ARG A 44 -20.35 8.33 -4.91
N LEU A 45 -20.98 7.16 -5.01
CA LEU A 45 -20.77 6.07 -4.07
C LEU A 45 -19.31 5.66 -4.04
N ASN A 46 -18.69 5.51 -5.21
CA ASN A 46 -17.29 5.17 -5.35
C ASN A 46 -16.39 6.16 -4.58
N LEU A 47 -16.58 7.47 -4.81
CA LEU A 47 -15.83 8.52 -4.11
C LEU A 47 -16.04 8.47 -2.59
N VAL A 48 -17.28 8.27 -2.12
CA VAL A 48 -17.59 8.21 -0.68
C VAL A 48 -16.94 6.98 -0.03
N LEU A 49 -17.09 5.80 -0.63
CA LEU A 49 -16.50 4.56 -0.12
C LEU A 49 -14.97 4.62 -0.11
N GLY A 50 -14.37 5.11 -1.20
CA GLY A 50 -12.93 5.27 -1.29
C GLY A 50 -12.35 6.32 -0.34
N THR A 51 -13.10 7.38 -0.05
CA THR A 51 -12.63 8.46 0.84
C THR A 51 -12.89 8.12 2.30
N VAL A 52 -14.17 7.99 2.69
CA VAL A 52 -14.58 7.94 4.10
C VAL A 52 -14.35 6.55 4.69
N LEU A 53 -14.68 5.50 3.94
CA LEU A 53 -14.60 4.13 4.46
C LEU A 53 -13.26 3.43 4.16
N SER A 54 -12.40 4.03 3.33
CA SER A 54 -11.15 3.40 2.92
C SER A 54 -9.93 4.29 3.22
N ALA A 55 -9.84 5.50 2.66
CA ALA A 55 -8.66 6.35 2.84
C ALA A 55 -8.50 6.88 4.28
N TYR A 56 -9.54 7.45 4.88
CA TYR A 56 -9.45 8.06 6.22
C TYR A 56 -9.08 7.06 7.33
N PRO A 57 -9.63 5.83 7.38
CA PRO A 57 -9.24 4.83 8.39
C PRO A 57 -7.76 4.45 8.37
N ILE A 58 -7.06 4.71 7.26
CA ILE A 58 -5.62 4.46 7.11
C ILE A 58 -4.82 5.76 6.97
N PHE A 59 -5.41 6.89 7.36
CA PHE A 59 -4.78 8.22 7.37
C PHE A 59 -4.27 8.69 6.00
N GLN A 60 -4.96 8.28 4.93
CA GLN A 60 -4.68 8.71 3.56
C GLN A 60 -5.81 9.60 3.03
N THR A 61 -5.55 10.28 1.91
CA THR A 61 -6.57 11.02 1.17
C THR A 61 -6.82 10.38 -0.18
N HIS A 62 -8.09 10.27 -0.58
CA HIS A 62 -8.44 9.67 -1.87
C HIS A 62 -7.81 10.43 -3.04
N TYR A 63 -7.92 11.77 -3.05
CA TYR A 63 -7.36 12.58 -4.12
C TYR A 63 -5.83 12.53 -4.17
N GLY A 64 -5.16 12.60 -3.01
CA GLY A 64 -3.70 12.50 -2.95
C GLY A 64 -3.20 11.17 -3.49
N TYR A 65 -3.82 10.07 -3.06
CA TYR A 65 -3.52 8.73 -3.57
C TYR A 65 -3.79 8.61 -5.07
N LYS A 66 -4.97 9.03 -5.54
CA LYS A 66 -5.32 8.98 -6.97
C LYS A 66 -4.33 9.77 -7.84
N ARG A 67 -3.88 10.94 -7.38
CA ARG A 67 -2.91 11.75 -8.12
C ARG A 67 -1.56 11.03 -8.21
N ALA A 68 -1.01 10.60 -7.06
CA ALA A 68 0.30 9.94 -7.01
C ALA A 68 0.29 8.60 -7.78
N HIS A 69 -0.70 7.76 -7.50
CA HIS A 69 -0.79 6.40 -8.05
C HIS A 69 -1.32 6.38 -9.48
N VAL A 70 -2.53 6.88 -9.72
CA VAL A 70 -3.21 6.72 -11.02
C VAL A 70 -2.73 7.72 -12.06
N ALA A 71 -2.54 8.99 -11.67
CA ALA A 71 -2.23 10.04 -12.63
C ALA A 71 -0.73 10.17 -12.93
N THR A 72 0.15 9.85 -11.98
CA THR A 72 1.60 10.04 -12.15
C THR A 72 2.41 8.75 -12.21
N HIS A 73 2.10 7.74 -11.39
CA HIS A 73 2.84 6.47 -11.38
C HIS A 73 2.42 5.55 -12.54
N HIS A 74 1.17 5.12 -12.60
CA HIS A 74 0.67 4.15 -13.60
C HIS A 74 1.04 4.46 -15.06
N PRO A 75 0.90 5.70 -15.56
CA PRO A 75 1.22 6.01 -16.96
C PRO A 75 2.71 5.93 -17.30
N LYS A 76 3.57 5.91 -16.29
CA LYS A 76 5.03 5.97 -16.41
C LYS A 76 5.71 4.76 -15.78
N LEU A 77 4.93 3.74 -15.43
CA LEU A 77 5.36 2.59 -14.63
C LEU A 77 6.69 2.01 -15.11
N GLY A 78 7.66 1.95 -14.20
CA GLY A 78 8.95 1.33 -14.46
C GLY A 78 9.97 2.21 -15.18
N ASP A 79 9.63 3.45 -15.51
CA ASP A 79 10.58 4.44 -16.02
C ASP A 79 11.35 5.07 -14.84
N PRO A 80 12.69 4.86 -14.72
CA PRO A 80 13.46 5.35 -13.57
C PRO A 80 13.45 6.87 -13.36
N GLU A 81 13.19 7.64 -14.43
CA GLU A 81 13.20 9.10 -14.39
C GLU A 81 11.80 9.70 -14.27
N GLN A 82 10.81 9.03 -14.87
CA GLN A 82 9.46 9.55 -15.00
C GLN A 82 8.49 8.97 -13.97
N ASP A 83 8.69 7.73 -13.54
CA ASP A 83 7.89 7.10 -12.48
C ASP A 83 8.32 7.65 -11.12
N PRO A 84 7.50 8.50 -10.45
CA PRO A 84 7.87 9.09 -9.18
C PRO A 84 8.07 8.04 -8.07
N ASP A 85 7.36 6.92 -8.12
CA ASP A 85 7.44 5.88 -7.08
C ASP A 85 8.73 5.07 -7.26
N LEU A 86 9.05 4.66 -8.49
CA LEU A 86 10.31 3.97 -8.77
C LEU A 86 11.52 4.85 -8.49
N LYS A 87 11.48 6.12 -8.92
CA LYS A 87 12.53 7.09 -8.65
C LYS A 87 12.76 7.25 -7.15
N TYR A 88 11.69 7.43 -6.38
CA TYR A 88 11.76 7.50 -4.93
C TYR A 88 12.39 6.22 -4.32
N PHE A 89 11.99 5.02 -4.76
CA PHE A 89 12.60 3.79 -4.26
C PHE A 89 14.08 3.65 -4.59
N ILE A 90 14.54 4.18 -5.72
CA ILE A 90 15.96 4.20 -6.09
C ILE A 90 16.73 5.19 -5.20
N GLU A 91 16.19 6.39 -5.02
CA GLU A 91 16.80 7.46 -4.22
C GLU A 91 16.93 7.05 -2.74
N GLU A 92 15.90 6.42 -2.17
CA GLU A 92 15.92 5.88 -0.80
C GLU A 92 16.72 4.57 -0.66
N GLY A 93 17.24 4.03 -1.77
CA GLY A 93 18.01 2.78 -1.79
C GLY A 93 17.19 1.52 -1.51
N VAL A 94 15.86 1.61 -1.47
CA VAL A 94 14.91 0.50 -1.30
C VAL A 94 14.93 -0.41 -2.53
N TYR A 95 15.09 0.16 -3.72
CA TYR A 95 15.24 -0.56 -4.97
C TYR A 95 16.59 -0.24 -5.62
N ARG A 96 17.26 -1.27 -6.12
CA ARG A 96 18.50 -1.13 -6.90
C ARG A 96 18.31 -1.84 -8.23
N PRO A 97 18.35 -1.11 -9.36
CA PRO A 97 18.33 -1.72 -10.69
C PRO A 97 19.42 -2.79 -10.78
N GLY A 98 19.09 -3.93 -11.36
CA GLY A 98 19.99 -5.07 -11.40
C GLY A 98 19.58 -6.12 -12.40
N THR A 99 20.41 -7.14 -12.53
CA THR A 99 20.13 -8.29 -13.40
C THR A 99 19.02 -9.17 -12.82
N LYS A 100 18.36 -9.98 -13.66
CA LYS A 100 17.35 -10.97 -13.22
C LYS A 100 17.84 -11.86 -12.08
N ARG A 101 19.12 -12.27 -12.12
CA ARG A 101 19.75 -13.08 -11.05
C ARG A 101 19.79 -12.35 -9.72
N GLN A 102 20.18 -11.06 -9.74
CA GLN A 102 20.21 -10.22 -8.56
C GLN A 102 18.80 -9.96 -8.00
N LEU A 103 17.80 -9.84 -8.87
CA LEU A 103 16.40 -9.68 -8.47
C LEU A 103 15.88 -10.91 -7.73
N VAL A 104 16.05 -12.11 -8.30
CA VAL A 104 15.65 -13.38 -7.67
C VAL A 104 16.35 -13.56 -6.31
N LEU A 105 17.65 -13.28 -6.26
CA LEU A 105 18.43 -13.41 -5.05
C LEU A 105 17.92 -12.47 -3.94
N ARG A 106 17.61 -11.20 -4.26
CA ARG A 106 17.16 -10.19 -3.28
C ARG A 106 15.69 -10.29 -2.90
N MET A 107 14.81 -10.66 -3.83
CA MET A 107 13.36 -10.65 -3.59
C MET A 107 12.82 -12.00 -3.12
N ILE A 108 13.52 -13.10 -3.39
CA ILE A 108 13.04 -14.45 -3.05
C ILE A 108 13.98 -15.11 -2.05
N ILE A 109 15.28 -15.18 -2.38
CA ILE A 109 16.24 -15.98 -1.61
C ILE A 109 16.57 -15.31 -0.27
N LEU A 110 17.05 -14.06 -0.26
CA LEU A 110 17.41 -13.37 0.99
C LEU A 110 16.26 -13.34 2.02
N PRO A 111 15.03 -12.89 1.68
CA PRO A 111 13.94 -12.81 2.65
C PRO A 111 13.51 -14.17 3.20
N ALA A 112 13.76 -15.27 2.47
CA ALA A 112 13.46 -16.61 2.93
C ALA A 112 14.46 -17.14 3.97
N ILE A 113 15.65 -16.54 4.07
CA ILE A 113 16.75 -17.02 4.92
C ILE A 113 16.98 -16.10 6.13
N GLY A 114 16.45 -14.86 6.11
CA GLY A 114 16.55 -13.88 7.20
C GLY A 114 17.58 -12.82 6.88
#